data_AF-A0A167LV04-F1
#
_entry.id   AF-A0A167LV04-F1
#
_cell.length_a   1.000
_cell.length_b   1.000
_cell.length_c   1.000
_cell.angle_alpha   90.00
_cell.angle_beta   90.00
_cell.angle_gamma   90.00
#
_symmetry.space_group_name_H-M   'P 1'
#
loop_
_entity.id
_entity.type
_entity.pdbx_description
1 polymer ?
#
loop_
_entity_poly.entity_id
_entity_poly.type
_entity_poly.pdbx_seq_one_letter_code
_entity_poly.pdbx_strand_id
1 'polypeptide(L)'
;MNTALIHKLAELLLASFQQHDRVSISINTYPRNQMIDVVTYDHATTHEGKPDANVIDMSTVLLNSPDAESQLNKLIADVNTHHSVTAA
;
A
#
# COMPACT_ATOMS: atom_id res chain seq x y z
N MET A 1 14.83 13.44 5.57
CA MET A 1 13.86 12.69 4.75
C MET A 1 13.59 13.49 3.50
N ASN A 2 13.79 12.92 2.32
CA ASN A 2 13.59 13.62 1.05
C ASN A 2 12.10 13.99 0.93
N THR A 3 11.79 15.26 0.63
CA THR A 3 10.41 15.75 0.45
C THR A 3 9.66 14.96 -0.63
N ALA A 4 10.36 14.43 -1.64
CA ALA A 4 9.78 13.54 -2.64
C ALA A 4 9.17 12.27 -2.04
N LEU A 5 9.85 11.65 -1.06
CA LEU A 5 9.35 10.43 -0.42
C LEU A 5 8.14 10.69 0.47
N ILE A 6 8.06 11.88 1.09
CA ILE A 6 6.88 12.30 1.86
C ILE A 6 5.67 12.42 0.93
N HIS A 7 5.83 13.06 -0.24
CA HIS A 7 4.74 13.16 -1.22
C HIS A 7 4.29 11.77 -1.69
N LYS A 8 5.22 10.84 -1.92
CA LYS A 8 4.88 9.47 -2.32
C LYS A 8 4.13 8.69 -1.26
N LEU A 9 4.45 8.88 0.02
CA LEU A 9 3.66 8.28 1.11
C LEU A 9 2.25 8.86 1.18
N ALA A 10 2.09 10.17 0.94
CA ALA A 10 0.77 10.79 0.86
C ALA A 10 -0.03 10.27 -0.36
N GLU A 11 0.61 10.08 -1.51
CA GLU A 11 -0.01 9.47 -2.70
C GLU A 11 -0.47 8.03 -2.42
N LEU A 12 0.33 7.22 -1.73
CA LEU A 12 -0.03 5.86 -1.34
C LEU A 12 -1.24 5.84 -0.39
N LEU A 13 -1.27 6.72 0.61
CA LEU A 13 -2.43 6.87 1.50
C LEU A 13 -3.67 7.28 0.71
N LEU A 14 -3.55 8.25 -0.20
CA LEU A 14 -4.65 8.72 -1.03
C LEU A 14 -5.20 7.59 -1.93
N ALA A 15 -4.32 6.79 -2.53
CA ALA A 15 -4.71 5.63 -3.34
C ALA A 15 -5.53 4.62 -2.52
N SER A 16 -5.10 4.32 -1.29
CA SER A 16 -5.88 3.45 -0.40
C SER A 16 -7.23 4.06 -0.01
N PHE A 17 -7.32 5.37 0.24
CA PHE A 17 -8.60 6.03 0.52
C PHE A 17 -9.56 5.97 -0.68
N GLN A 18 -9.04 6.15 -1.89
CA GLN A 18 -9.84 6.03 -3.12
C GLN A 18 -10.39 4.62 -3.32
N GLN A 19 -9.71 3.60 -2.79
CA GLN A 19 -10.07 2.19 -2.90
C GLN A 19 -10.64 1.61 -1.60
N HIS A 20 -11.02 2.43 -0.60
CA HIS A 20 -11.26 1.99 0.79
C HIS A 20 -12.29 0.87 0.98
N ASP A 21 -13.26 0.73 0.07
CA ASP A 21 -14.25 -0.37 0.09
C ASP A 21 -13.65 -1.75 -0.26
N ARG A 22 -12.47 -1.76 -0.86
CA ARG A 22 -11.80 -2.96 -1.41
C ARG A 22 -10.37 -3.13 -0.92
N VAL A 23 -9.61 -2.06 -0.80
CA VAL A 23 -8.20 -2.11 -0.41
C VAL A 23 -7.96 -1.20 0.78
N SER A 24 -7.30 -1.74 1.80
CA SER A 24 -6.75 -0.94 2.90
C SER A 24 -5.25 -1.20 3.03
N ILE A 25 -4.50 -0.20 3.48
CA ILE A 25 -3.09 -0.37 3.80
C ILE A 25 -2.83 -0.12 5.30
N SER A 26 -1.88 -0.85 5.86
CA SER A 26 -1.26 -0.53 7.15
C SER A 26 0.19 -0.13 6.92
N ILE A 27 0.60 1.00 7.49
CA ILE A 27 1.98 1.50 7.40
C ILE A 27 2.60 1.48 8.78
N ASN A 28 3.59 0.60 8.99
CA ASN A 28 4.41 0.57 10.18
C ASN A 28 5.71 1.35 9.91
N THR A 29 6.08 2.27 10.81
CA THR A 29 7.26 3.11 10.63
C THR A 29 8.34 2.75 11.65
N TYR A 30 9.59 2.69 11.20
CA TYR A 30 10.76 2.40 12.03
C TYR A 30 11.79 3.54 11.85
N PRO A 31 11.62 4.66 12.58
CA PRO A 31 12.42 5.87 12.36
C PRO A 31 13.92 5.66 12.56
N ARG A 32 14.31 4.81 13.53
CA ARG A 32 15.74 4.49 13.79
C ARG A 32 16.42 3.81 12.61
N ASN A 33 15.67 2.99 11.88
CA ASN A 33 16.14 2.24 10.73
C ASN A 33 15.83 2.95 9.41
N GLN A 34 15.17 4.11 9.47
CA GLN A 34 14.69 4.86 8.31
C GLN A 34 13.90 3.96 7.34
N MET A 35 13.00 3.16 7.91
CA MET A 35 12.29 2.10 7.20
C MET A 35 10.79 2.20 7.45
N ILE A 36 10.01 1.72 6.50
CA ILE A 36 8.59 1.44 6.68
C ILE A 36 8.27 0.03 6.19
N ASP A 37 7.29 -0.60 6.82
CA ASP A 37 6.60 -1.75 6.25
C ASP A 37 5.20 -1.30 5.83
N VAL A 38 4.82 -1.66 4.61
CA VAL A 38 3.48 -1.45 4.06
C VAL A 38 2.84 -2.81 3.89
N VAL A 39 1.71 -3.03 4.54
CA VAL A 39 0.87 -4.22 4.36
C VAL A 39 -0.39 -3.82 3.62
N THR A 40 -0.67 -4.48 2.51
CA THR A 40 -1.86 -4.24 1.68
C THR A 40 -2.85 -5.36 1.90
N TYR A 41 -4.10 -4.99 2.18
CA TYR A 41 -5.21 -5.90 2.40
C TYR A 41 -6.25 -5.75 1.30
N ASP A 42 -6.77 -6.88 0.82
CA ASP A 42 -7.93 -6.94 -0.06
C ASP A 42 -9.17 -7.43 0.71
N HIS A 43 -10.25 -6.69 0.57
CA HIS A 43 -11.58 -6.93 1.13
C HIS A 43 -12.55 -7.49 0.08
N ALA A 44 -12.06 -7.89 -1.10
CA ALA A 44 -12.84 -8.56 -2.13
C ALA A 44 -13.64 -9.71 -1.48
N THR A 45 -14.96 -9.56 -1.55
CA THR A 45 -15.95 -10.37 -0.84
C THR A 45 -15.70 -11.87 -1.03
N THR A 46 -15.18 -12.53 -0.01
CA THR A 46 -15.33 -13.99 0.12
C THR A 46 -16.80 -14.29 0.43
N HIS A 47 -17.28 -15.42 -0.07
CA HIS A 47 -18.68 -15.83 -0.28
C HIS A 47 -19.71 -15.73 0.88
N GLU A 48 -19.42 -15.09 2.01
CA GLU A 48 -20.26 -15.15 3.21
C GLU A 48 -20.51 -13.80 3.92
N GLY A 49 -20.28 -12.67 3.23
CA GLY A 49 -20.70 -11.36 3.75
C GLY A 49 -19.89 -10.82 4.94
N LYS A 50 -18.70 -11.39 5.19
CA LYS A 50 -17.70 -10.80 6.07
C LYS A 50 -16.46 -10.44 5.25
N PRO A 51 -16.01 -9.18 5.23
CA PRO A 51 -14.73 -8.84 4.65
C PRO A 51 -13.62 -9.42 5.53
N ASP A 52 -13.14 -10.61 5.20
CA ASP A 52 -11.86 -11.09 5.71
C ASP A 52 -10.77 -10.33 4.93
N ALA A 53 -10.12 -9.39 5.61
CA ALA A 53 -9.02 -8.60 5.06
C ALA A 53 -7.84 -9.53 4.74
N ASN A 54 -7.73 -9.96 3.48
CA ASN A 54 -6.66 -10.85 3.04
C ASN A 54 -5.41 -10.03 2.80
N VAL A 55 -4.30 -10.37 3.48
CA VAL A 55 -3.00 -9.78 3.16
C VAL A 55 -2.60 -10.26 1.77
N ILE A 56 -2.48 -9.32 0.84
CA ILE A 56 -2.12 -9.60 -0.56
C ILE A 56 -0.72 -9.13 -0.91
N ASP A 57 -0.18 -8.16 -0.18
CA ASP A 57 1.21 -7.74 -0.29
C ASP A 57 1.78 -7.27 1.05
N MET A 58 3.09 -7.47 1.23
CA MET A 58 3.85 -6.92 2.34
C MET A 58 5.21 -6.48 1.83
N SER A 59 5.45 -5.18 1.86
CA SER A 59 6.64 -4.55 1.29
C SER A 59 7.36 -3.69 2.32
N THR A 60 8.66 -3.91 2.44
CA THR A 60 9.55 -3.09 3.28
C THR A 60 10.28 -2.08 2.41
N VAL A 61 10.20 -0.79 2.75
CA VAL A 61 10.89 0.29 2.05
C VAL A 61 11.90 0.95 2.98
N LEU A 62 13.17 0.92 2.58
CA LEU A 62 14.24 1.69 3.22
C LEU A 62 14.25 3.11 2.64
N LEU A 63 13.83 4.10 3.42
CA LEU A 63 13.64 5.50 3.00
C LEU A 63 14.94 6.24 2.64
N ASN A 64 16.10 5.66 2.94
CA ASN A 64 17.41 6.17 2.54
C ASN A 64 18.03 5.40 1.36
N SER A 65 17.35 4.39 0.84
CA SER A 65 17.78 3.67 -0.35
C SER A 65 17.60 4.55 -1.59
N PRO A 66 18.51 4.48 -2.59
CA PRO A 66 18.29 5.12 -3.90
C PRO A 66 17.03 4.58 -4.61
N ASP A 67 16.58 3.37 -4.28
CA ASP A 67 15.42 2.73 -4.91
C ASP A 67 14.08 3.02 -4.21
N ALA A 68 14.10 3.75 -3.09
CA ALA A 68 12.91 3.96 -2.25
C ALA A 68 11.73 4.57 -3.02
N GLU A 69 11.99 5.51 -3.92
CA GLU A 69 10.96 6.15 -4.73
C GLU A 69 10.32 5.17 -5.73
N SER A 70 11.14 4.33 -6.37
CA SER A 70 10.67 3.30 -7.30
C SER A 70 9.80 2.26 -6.59
N GLN A 71 10.22 1.84 -5.38
CA GLN A 71 9.45 0.92 -4.54
C GLN A 71 8.09 1.51 -4.14
N LEU A 72 8.04 2.79 -3.73
CA LEU A 72 6.78 3.46 -3.42
C LEU A 72 5.89 3.63 -4.65
N ASN A 73 6.45 3.97 -5.82
CA ASN A 73 5.68 4.07 -7.06
C ASN A 73 5.04 2.73 -7.45
N LYS A 74 5.77 1.63 -7.27
CA LYS A 74 5.23 0.29 -7.50
C LYS A 74 4.06 0.00 -6.54
N LEU A 75 4.22 0.26 -5.25
CA LEU A 75 3.15 0.08 -4.26
C LEU A 75 1.89 0.90 -4.59
N ILE A 76 2.07 2.15 -5.02
CA ILE A 76 0.95 3.01 -5.44
C ILE A 76 0.23 2.39 -6.66
N ALA A 77 0.97 1.88 -7.64
CA ALA A 77 0.39 1.23 -8.81
C ALA A 77 -0.37 -0.05 -8.43
N ASP A 78 0.22 -0.88 -7.55
CA ASP A 78 -0.39 -2.14 -7.10
C ASP A 78 -1.73 -1.87 -6.37
N VAL A 79 -1.76 -0.93 -5.41
CA VAL A 79 -2.98 -0.51 -4.72
C VAL A 79 -4.06 0.00 -5.69
N ASN A 80 -3.68 0.73 -6.73
CA ASN A 80 -4.61 1.26 -7.73
C ASN A 80 -5.14 0.20 -8.72
N THR A 81 -4.33 -0.82 -9.04
CA THR A 81 -4.69 -1.83 -10.04
C THR A 81 -5.49 -3.01 -9.49
N HIS A 82 -5.50 -3.23 -8.18
CA HIS A 82 -6.32 -4.27 -7.54
C HIS A 82 -7.84 -4.07 -7.70
N HIS A 83 -8.29 -2.94 -8.26
CA HIS A 83 -9.65 -2.75 -8.77
C HIS A 83 -10.02 -3.69 -9.94
N SER A 84 -9.03 -4.22 -10.68
CA SER A 84 -9.26 -4.74 -12.04
C SER A 84 -9.38 -6.26 -12.17
N VAL A 85 -9.15 -7.04 -11.12
CA VAL A 85 -9.06 -8.53 -11.24
C VAL A 85 -10.36 -9.26 -10.87
N THR A 86 -11.37 -8.57 -10.31
CA THR A 86 -12.64 -9.21 -9.88
C THR A 86 -13.90 -8.67 -10.57
N ALA A 87 -13.75 -7.92 -11.67
CA ALA A 87 -14.86 -7.54 -12.54
C ALA A 87 -14.80 -8.31 -13.87
N ALA A 88 -15.20 -9.59 -13.85
CA ALA A 88 -15.51 -10.39 -15.03
C ALA A 88 -16.59 -11.42 -14.68
#